data_AF-A0A0J5ISA4-F1
#
_entry.id   AF-A0A0J5ISA4-F1
#
_cell.length_a   1.000
_cell.length_b   1.000
_cell.length_c   1.000
_cell.angle_alpha   90.00
_cell.angle_beta   90.00
_cell.angle_gamma   90.00
#
_symmetry.space_group_name_H-M   'P 1'
#
loop_
_entity.id
_entity.type
_entity.pdbx_description
1 polymer ?
#
loop_
_entity_poly.entity_id
_entity_poly.type
_entity_poly.pdbx_seq_one_letter_code
_entity_poly.pdbx_strand_id
1 'polypeptide(L)' 'MPVIASGQLLQEYTHSITVGSRITVSGFINSHHGRNGLSKLVLHAEQIELIDSGD' A
#
# COMPACT_ATOMS: atom_id res chain seq x y z
N MET A 1 3.56 5.18 7.11
CA MET A 1 2.97 5.84 5.92
C MET A 1 1.78 5.01 5.46
N PRO A 2 0.58 5.58 5.29
CA PRO A 2 -0.57 4.86 4.75
C PRO A 2 -0.37 4.49 3.28
N VAL A 3 -0.81 3.29 2.92
CA VAL A 3 -0.81 2.75 1.55
C VAL A 3 -2.24 2.40 1.19
N ILE A 4 -2.68 2.78 -0.01
CA ILE A 4 -4.00 2.45 -0.54
C ILE A 4 -3.81 1.61 -1.81
N ALA A 5 -4.30 0.37 -1.79
CA ALA A 5 -4.47 -0.44 -2.99
C ALA A 5 -5.92 -0.32 -3.46
N SER A 6 -6.14 -0.01 -4.73
CA SER A 6 -7.49 0.19 -5.29
C SER A 6 -7.61 -0.47 -6.65
N GLY A 7 -8.82 -0.95 -6.97
CA GLY A 7 -9.05 -1.76 -8.16
C GLY A 7 -8.94 -3.26 -7.87
N GLN A 8 -9.63 -4.05 -8.68
CA GLN A 8 -9.83 -5.48 -8.44
C GLN A 8 -8.54 -6.30 -8.62
N LEU A 9 -7.67 -5.92 -9.55
CA LEU A 9 -6.39 -6.59 -9.78
C LEU A 9 -5.49 -6.57 -8.53
N LEU A 10 -5.47 -5.45 -7.80
CA LEU A 10 -4.66 -5.33 -6.59
C LEU A 10 -5.28 -6.04 -5.38
N GLN A 11 -6.60 -6.31 -5.38
CA GLN A 11 -7.22 -7.07 -4.29
C GLN A 11 -6.60 -8.47 -4.17
N GLU A 12 -6.36 -9.16 -5.29
CA GLU A 12 -5.76 -10.49 -5.30
C GLU A 12 -4.40 -10.53 -4.59
N TYR A 13 -3.56 -9.51 -4.79
CA TYR A 13 -2.27 -9.38 -4.11
C TYR A 13 -2.42 -9.05 -2.62
N THR A 14 -3.44 -8.28 -2.24
CA THR A 14 -3.65 -7.91 -0.83
C THR A 14 -4.21 -9.03 0.04
N HIS A 15 -4.83 -10.06 -0.54
CA HIS A 15 -5.41 -11.18 0.23
C HIS A 15 -4.39 -11.98 1.02
N SER A 16 -3.13 -12.05 0.55
CA SER A 16 -2.04 -12.78 1.21
C SER A 16 -1.20 -11.90 2.16
N ILE A 17 -1.47 -10.59 2.21
CA ILE A 17 -0.72 -9.65 3.04
C ILE A 17 -1.36 -9.61 4.42
N THR A 18 -0.55 -9.92 5.43
CA THR A 18 -0.95 -9.89 6.84
C THR A 18 0.02 -9.02 7.65
N VAL A 19 -0.32 -8.76 8.91
CA VAL A 19 0.57 -8.00 9.79
C VAL A 19 1.89 -8.77 9.93
N GLY A 20 3.00 -8.09 9.62
CA GLY A 20 4.34 -8.69 9.62
C GLY A 20 4.85 -9.12 8.24
N SER A 21 3.98 -9.15 7.21
CA SER A 21 4.42 -9.41 5.83
C SER A 21 5.45 -8.38 5.37
N ARG A 22 6.54 -8.89 4.79
CA ARG A 22 7.56 -8.07 4.13
C ARG A 22 7.18 -7.92 2.67
N ILE A 23 6.97 -6.69 2.22
CA ILE A 23 6.51 -6.38 0.86
C ILE A 23 7.25 -5.18 0.29
N THR A 24 7.38 -5.15 -1.02
CA THR A 24 7.74 -3.96 -1.80
C THR A 24 6.47 -3.40 -2.41
N VAL A 25 6.25 -2.08 -2.28
CA VAL A 25 5.10 -1.39 -2.87
C VAL A 25 5.59 -0.26 -3.76
N SER A 26 5.14 -0.26 -5.01
CA SER A 26 5.44 0.77 -6.00
C SER A 26 4.16 1.46 -6.45
N GLY A 27 4.27 2.74 -6.76
CA GLY A 27 3.14 3.57 -7.22
C GLY A 27 3.44 5.05 -7.07
N PHE A 28 2.41 5.86 -6.85
CA PHE A 28 2.53 7.31 -6.75
C PHE A 28 2.10 7.86 -5.39
N ILE A 29 2.71 8.98 -5.00
CA ILE A 29 2.41 9.66 -3.74
C ILE A 29 1.33 10.71 -3.96
N ASN A 30 0.36 10.76 -3.05
CA ASN A 30 -0.65 11.81 -2.97
C ASN A 30 -0.74 12.37 -1.54
N SER A 31 -1.20 13.61 -1.39
CA SER A 31 -1.48 14.23 -0.11
C SER A 31 -2.99 14.34 0.11
N HIS A 32 -3.51 13.59 1.08
CA HIS A 32 -4.91 13.71 1.49
C HIS A 32 -5.05 14.77 2.58
N HIS A 33 -5.89 15.76 2.33
CA HIS A 33 -6.20 16.78 3.33
C HIS A 33 -7.26 16.27 4.31
N GLY A 34 -6.86 16.09 5.57
CA GLY A 34 -7.76 15.66 6.63
C GLY A 34 -8.73 16.76 7.04
N ARG A 35 -9.89 16.38 7.57
CA ARG A 35 -10.87 17.33 8.15
C ARG A 35 -10.32 18.11 9.36
N ASN A 36 -9.20 17.66 9.93
CA ASN A 36 -8.47 18.33 11.00
C ASN A 36 -7.44 19.36 10.50
N GLY A 37 -7.42 19.66 9.18
CA GLY A 37 -6.47 20.60 8.58
C GLY A 37 -5.05 20.05 8.41
N LEU A 38 -4.82 18.77 8.74
CA LEU A 38 -3.53 18.12 8.53
C LEU A 38 -3.52 17.35 7.21
N SER A 39 -2.50 17.59 6.39
CA SER A 39 -2.21 16.76 5.22
C SER A 39 -1.55 15.45 5.64
N LYS A 40 -2.02 14.34 5.06
CA LYS A 40 -1.38 13.03 5.20
C LYS A 40 -0.83 12.60 3.85
N LEU A 41 0.43 12.22 3.84
CA LEU A 41 1.07 11.62 2.68
C LEU A 41 0.63 10.16 2.55
N VAL A 42 0.11 9.78 1.39
CA VAL A 42 -0.44 8.47 1.08
C VAL A 42 0.23 7.92 -0.17
N LEU A 43 0.62 6.66 -0.14
CA LEU A 43 1.08 5.93 -1.32
C LEU A 43 -0.11 5.20 -1.95
N HIS A 44 -0.46 5.55 -3.19
CA HIS A 44 -1.39 4.76 -3.98
C HIS A 44 -0.59 3.65 -4.68
N ALA A 45 -0.85 2.41 -4.31
CA ALA A 45 -0.17 1.25 -4.86
C ALA A 45 -0.64 1.00 -6.30
N GLU A 46 0.33 0.78 -7.19
CA GLU A 46 0.13 0.29 -8.55
C GLU A 46 0.66 -1.15 -8.68
N GLN A 47 1.73 -1.48 -7.94
CA GLN A 47 2.33 -2.81 -7.90
C GLN A 47 2.71 -3.18 -6.46
N ILE A 48 2.50 -4.45 -6.10
CA ILE A 48 2.85 -4.99 -4.79
C ILE A 48 3.55 -6.34 -5.00
N GLU A 49 4.73 -6.49 -4.39
CA GLU A 49 5.52 -7.71 -4.44
C GLU A 49 5.75 -8.24 -3.02
N LEU A 50 5.45 -9.52 -2.81
CA LEU A 50 5.80 -10.22 -1.58
C LEU A 50 7.31 -10.49 -1.59
N ILE A 51 8.00 -10.09 -0.53
CA ILE A 51 9.40 -10.45 -0.33
C ILE A 51 9.39 -11.79 0.39
N ASP A 52 9.52 -12.87 -0.38
CA ASP A 52 9.69 -14.19 0.22
C ASP A 52 10.99 -14.19 1.03
N SER A 53 10.87 -14.47 2.31
CA SER A 53 12.02 -14.64 3.20
C SER A 53 12.35 -16.12 3.15
N GLY A 54 12.74 -16.60 1.98
CA GLY A 54 13.21 -17.97 1.79
C GLY A 54 14.51 -18.16 2.56
N ASP A 55 14.38 -18.60 3.81
CA ASP A 55 15.37 -19.28 4.64
C ASP A 55 14.75 -20.58 5.19
#